data_AF-A0A7J6QDH2-F1
#
_entry.id   AF-A0A7J6QDH2-F1
#
_cell.length_a   1.000
_cell.length_b   1.000
_cell.length_c   1.000
_cell.angle_alpha   90.00
_cell.angle_beta   90.00
_cell.angle_gamma   90.00
#
_symmetry.space_group_name_H-M   'P 1'
#
loop_
_entity.id
_entity.type
_entity.pdbx_description
1 polymer ?
#
loop_
_entity_poly.entity_id
_entity_poly.type
_entity_poly.pdbx_seq_one_letter_code
_entity_poly.pdbx_strand_id
1 'polypeptide(L)'
;MNDTVRRLFARRPFLAFVWTSVALVLLLSLISNSGTGRVAIIAVLVAWVFVPFALSRYLSYRKQVARNRRITEAERMRTAKANARAALLLDSVADVESRPTDEDTCAVCLQDESIAGNWVKLKSCGHEFHENCMKEVIAHDEYDRRRRRHSDAPAVSSCPLCRSPLMKSPGGTDKDNVKYSCSSAAIVPVQPYNSTSSATIPIPAAAAALYLNV
;
A
#
# COMPACT_ATOMS: atom_id res chain seq x y z
N MET A 1 -34.44 -2.88 12.95
CA MET A 1 -34.28 -4.13 13.73
C MET A 1 -32.80 -4.25 14.06
N ASN A 2 -32.44 -4.02 15.33
CA ASN A 2 -31.10 -3.54 15.73
C ASN A 2 -30.00 -4.60 15.61
N ASP A 3 -28.85 -4.21 15.03
CA ASP A 3 -27.63 -5.02 14.90
C ASP A 3 -27.09 -5.54 16.23
N THR A 4 -27.44 -4.90 17.34
CA THR A 4 -27.13 -5.33 18.71
C THR A 4 -27.78 -6.67 19.05
N VAL A 5 -29.00 -6.94 18.60
CA VAL A 5 -29.71 -8.21 18.90
C VAL A 5 -29.07 -9.38 18.13
N ARG A 6 -28.62 -9.16 16.89
CA ARG A 6 -27.91 -10.18 16.09
C ARG A 6 -26.56 -10.57 16.71
N ARG A 7 -25.84 -9.64 17.34
CA ARG A 7 -24.56 -9.93 18.00
C ARG A 7 -24.72 -10.71 19.30
N LEU A 8 -25.84 -10.51 20.02
CA LEU A 8 -26.14 -11.25 21.24
C LEU A 8 -26.56 -12.71 20.96
N PHE A 9 -27.30 -12.96 19.88
CA PHE A 9 -27.65 -14.33 19.48
C PHE A 9 -26.46 -15.12 18.88
N ALA A 10 -25.49 -14.45 18.26
CA ALA A 10 -24.32 -15.11 17.69
C ALA A 10 -23.35 -15.70 18.73
N ARG A 11 -23.42 -15.29 20.01
CA ARG A 11 -22.51 -15.76 21.08
C ARG A 11 -23.06 -16.91 21.94
N ARG A 12 -24.37 -17.19 21.86
CA ARG A 12 -25.00 -18.25 22.66
C ARG A 12 -24.82 -19.71 22.18
N PRO A 13 -24.52 -20.04 20.92
CA PRO A 13 -24.41 -21.46 20.53
C PRO A 13 -23.18 -22.14 21.14
N PHE A 14 -22.14 -21.37 21.49
CA PHE A 14 -20.91 -21.92 22.03
C PHE A 14 -21.11 -22.51 23.43
N LEU A 15 -21.85 -21.81 24.29
CA LEU A 15 -22.19 -22.30 25.63
C LEU A 15 -23.05 -23.56 25.55
N ALA A 16 -24.12 -23.56 24.75
CA ALA A 16 -24.97 -24.73 24.58
C ALA A 16 -24.18 -25.95 24.09
N PHE A 17 -23.27 -25.76 23.13
CA PHE A 17 -22.42 -26.83 22.61
C PHE A 17 -21.43 -27.39 23.64
N VAL A 18 -20.87 -26.53 24.49
CA VAL A 18 -19.99 -26.95 25.60
C VAL A 18 -20.77 -27.78 26.60
N TRP A 19 -21.96 -27.34 27.01
CA TRP A 19 -22.79 -28.06 27.98
C TRP A 19 -23.28 -29.42 27.45
N THR A 20 -23.71 -29.49 26.18
CA THR A 20 -24.11 -30.78 25.57
C THR A 20 -22.92 -31.74 25.44
N SER A 21 -21.73 -31.22 25.17
CA SER A 21 -20.51 -32.04 25.08
C SER A 21 -20.11 -32.60 26.45
N VAL A 22 -20.15 -31.78 27.50
CA VAL A 22 -19.87 -32.23 28.88
C VAL A 22 -20.88 -33.30 29.32
N ALA A 23 -22.17 -33.08 29.06
CA ALA A 23 -23.21 -34.06 29.38
C ALA A 23 -23.01 -35.40 28.66
N LEU A 24 -22.66 -35.37 27.36
CA LEU A 24 -22.39 -36.58 26.57
C LEU A 24 -21.18 -37.36 27.11
N VAL A 25 -20.13 -36.67 27.53
CA VAL A 25 -18.90 -37.28 28.07
C VAL A 25 -19.14 -37.96 29.41
N LEU A 26 -19.89 -37.30 30.30
CA LEU A 26 -20.29 -37.89 31.57
C LEU A 26 -21.13 -39.15 31.34
N LEU A 27 -22.04 -39.10 30.37
CA LEU A 27 -22.90 -40.22 30.02
C LEU A 27 -22.10 -41.40 29.42
N LEU A 28 -21.13 -41.13 28.54
CA LEU A 28 -20.23 -42.16 28.00
C LEU A 28 -19.28 -42.75 29.05
N SER A 29 -18.83 -41.95 30.01
CA SER A 29 -17.95 -42.40 31.10
C SER A 29 -18.68 -43.33 32.08
N LEU A 30 -19.99 -43.12 32.28
CA LEU A 30 -20.83 -43.99 33.11
C LEU A 30 -21.09 -45.36 32.47
N ILE A 31 -21.10 -45.43 31.14
CA ILE A 31 -21.39 -46.68 30.39
C ILE A 31 -20.13 -47.55 30.24
N SER A 32 -18.93 -46.95 30.30
CA SER A 32 -17.69 -47.63 29.92
C SER A 32 -16.88 -48.13 31.12
N ASN A 33 -17.19 -49.33 31.60
CA ASN A 33 -16.44 -49.99 32.68
C ASN A 33 -15.29 -50.89 32.19
N SER A 34 -15.06 -50.97 30.86
CA SER A 34 -13.98 -51.77 30.26
C SER A 34 -12.80 -50.88 29.84
N GLY A 35 -11.56 -51.37 30.05
CA GLY A 35 -10.33 -50.62 29.74
C GLY A 35 -10.19 -50.19 28.28
N THR A 36 -10.76 -50.95 27.34
CA THR A 36 -10.78 -50.63 25.90
C THR A 36 -11.72 -49.47 25.56
N GLY A 37 -12.82 -49.31 26.30
CA GLY A 37 -13.78 -48.25 26.05
C GLY A 37 -13.27 -46.85 26.41
N ARG A 38 -12.32 -46.75 27.35
CA ARG A 38 -11.68 -45.47 27.72
C ARG A 38 -10.88 -44.86 26.55
N VAL A 39 -10.15 -45.69 25.80
CA VAL A 39 -9.36 -45.22 24.64
C VAL A 39 -10.29 -44.72 23.54
N ALA A 40 -11.39 -45.41 23.29
CA ALA A 40 -12.39 -44.99 22.31
C ALA A 40 -13.04 -43.65 22.69
N ILE A 41 -13.38 -43.44 23.96
CA ILE A 41 -13.94 -42.17 24.45
C ILE A 41 -12.96 -41.01 24.23
N ILE A 42 -11.68 -41.20 24.56
CA ILE A 42 -10.65 -40.17 24.37
C ILE A 42 -10.50 -39.81 22.88
N ALA A 43 -10.47 -40.81 21.99
CA ALA A 43 -10.35 -40.57 20.55
C ALA A 43 -11.54 -39.76 19.99
N VAL A 44 -12.76 -40.10 20.41
CA VAL A 44 -13.97 -39.35 20.03
C VAL A 44 -13.93 -37.92 20.56
N LEU A 45 -13.45 -37.71 21.79
CA LEU A 45 -13.30 -36.38 22.37
C LEU A 45 -12.31 -35.50 21.61
N VAL A 46 -11.15 -36.06 21.27
CA VAL A 46 -10.14 -35.37 20.47
C VAL A 46 -10.73 -35.02 19.11
N ALA A 47 -11.36 -35.97 18.40
CA ALA A 47 -12.00 -35.69 17.12
C ALA A 47 -13.07 -34.61 17.23
N TRP A 48 -13.91 -34.66 18.28
CA TRP A 48 -15.00 -33.71 18.50
C TRP A 48 -14.52 -32.28 18.76
N VAL A 49 -13.36 -32.09 19.40
CA VAL A 49 -12.78 -30.75 19.63
C VAL A 49 -11.98 -30.28 18.42
N PHE A 50 -11.12 -31.14 17.88
CA PHE A 50 -10.18 -30.76 16.83
C PHE A 50 -10.84 -30.58 15.47
N VAL A 51 -11.83 -31.39 15.10
CA VAL A 51 -12.52 -31.26 13.80
C VAL A 51 -13.23 -29.91 13.65
N PRO A 52 -14.11 -29.45 14.55
CA PRO A 52 -14.75 -28.14 14.41
C PRO A 52 -13.76 -26.99 14.56
N PHE A 53 -12.71 -27.14 15.37
CA PHE A 53 -11.66 -26.13 15.47
C PHE A 53 -10.89 -25.98 14.15
N ALA A 54 -10.44 -27.10 13.57
CA ALA A 54 -9.77 -27.12 12.27
C ALA A 54 -10.69 -26.61 11.16
N LEU A 55 -11.96 -27.02 11.14
CA LEU A 55 -12.95 -26.54 10.17
C LEU A 55 -13.20 -25.03 10.31
N SER A 56 -13.32 -24.52 11.55
CA SER A 56 -13.49 -23.09 11.83
C SER A 56 -12.28 -22.28 11.35
N ARG A 57 -11.06 -22.76 11.61
CA ARG A 57 -9.82 -22.16 11.11
C ARG A 57 -9.75 -22.21 9.59
N TYR A 58 -10.08 -23.33 8.96
CA TYR A 58 -10.10 -23.50 7.51
C TYR A 58 -11.10 -22.54 6.83
N LEU A 59 -12.32 -22.45 7.36
CA LEU A 59 -13.33 -21.52 6.84
C LEU A 59 -12.94 -20.06 7.06
N SER A 60 -12.33 -19.73 8.19
CA SER A 60 -11.81 -18.39 8.48
C SER A 60 -10.69 -18.01 7.53
N TYR A 61 -9.76 -18.93 7.26
CA TYR A 61 -8.70 -18.78 6.27
C TYR A 61 -9.29 -18.56 4.87
N ARG A 62 -10.26 -19.38 4.43
CA ARG A 62 -10.96 -19.19 3.16
C ARG A 62 -11.60 -17.81 3.03
N LYS A 63 -12.25 -17.33 4.09
CA LYS A 63 -12.86 -15.99 4.12
C LYS A 63 -11.80 -14.88 4.03
N GLN A 64 -10.67 -15.05 4.72
CA GLN A 64 -9.57 -14.09 4.68
C GLN A 64 -8.95 -14.01 3.28
N VAL A 65 -8.73 -15.15 2.62
CA VAL A 65 -8.22 -15.20 1.24
C VAL A 65 -9.20 -14.51 0.27
N ALA A 66 -10.50 -14.76 0.38
CA ALA A 66 -11.50 -14.09 -0.46
C ALA A 66 -11.55 -12.57 -0.24
N ARG A 67 -11.36 -12.10 1.00
CA ARG A 67 -11.25 -10.66 1.31
C ARG A 67 -10.00 -10.05 0.70
N ASN A 68 -8.84 -10.72 0.84
CA ASN A 68 -7.58 -10.24 0.28
C ASN A 68 -7.66 -10.11 -1.24
N ARG A 69 -8.30 -11.06 -1.93
CA ARG A 69 -8.51 -10.98 -3.38
C ARG A 69 -9.33 -9.76 -3.80
N ARG A 70 -10.37 -9.40 -3.04
CA ARG A 70 -11.16 -8.19 -3.33
C ARG A 70 -10.37 -6.90 -3.10
N ILE A 71 -9.49 -6.88 -2.10
CA ILE A 71 -8.62 -5.73 -1.83
C ILE A 71 -7.62 -5.56 -2.97
N THR A 72 -6.96 -6.63 -3.42
CA THR A 72 -5.98 -6.57 -4.52
C THR A 72 -6.62 -6.20 -5.85
N GLU A 73 -7.81 -6.73 -6.16
CA GLU A 73 -8.56 -6.35 -7.37
C GLU A 73 -9.01 -4.88 -7.30
N ALA A 74 -9.52 -4.42 -6.16
CA ALA A 74 -9.89 -3.01 -5.98
C ALA A 74 -8.69 -2.07 -6.05
N GLU A 75 -7.53 -2.45 -5.50
CA GLU A 75 -6.28 -1.70 -5.62
C GLU A 75 -5.81 -1.64 -7.07
N ARG A 76 -5.83 -2.76 -7.81
CA ARG A 76 -5.50 -2.78 -9.24
C ARG A 76 -6.42 -1.90 -10.08
N MET A 77 -7.73 -1.93 -9.83
CA MET A 77 -8.66 -1.03 -10.53
C MET A 77 -8.41 0.43 -10.17
N ARG A 78 -8.03 0.72 -8.93
CA ARG A 78 -7.70 2.09 -8.49
C ARG A 78 -6.41 2.59 -9.14
N THR A 79 -5.35 1.79 -9.17
CA THR A 79 -4.09 2.14 -9.82
C THR A 79 -4.27 2.28 -11.32
N ALA A 80 -5.01 1.37 -11.97
CA ALA A 80 -5.34 1.49 -13.40
C ALA A 80 -6.09 2.80 -13.71
N LYS A 81 -7.05 3.20 -12.87
CA LYS A 81 -7.78 4.47 -13.05
C LYS A 81 -6.91 5.70 -12.82
N ALA A 82 -6.03 5.67 -11.82
CA ALA A 82 -5.07 6.75 -11.56
C ALA A 82 -4.09 6.89 -12.74
N ASN A 83 -3.56 5.78 -13.24
CA ASN A 83 -2.65 5.76 -14.39
C ASN A 83 -3.34 6.25 -15.66
N ALA A 84 -4.61 5.88 -15.90
CA ALA A 84 -5.39 6.39 -17.03
C ALA A 84 -5.60 7.91 -16.94
N ARG A 85 -5.87 8.47 -15.75
CA ARG A 85 -5.95 9.92 -15.54
C ARG A 85 -4.61 10.61 -15.77
N ALA A 86 -3.53 10.03 -15.24
CA ALA A 86 -2.17 10.57 -15.44
C ALA A 86 -1.80 10.61 -16.93
N ALA A 87 -2.15 9.58 -17.70
CA ALA A 87 -1.94 9.57 -19.16
C ALA A 87 -2.71 10.69 -19.87
N LEU A 88 -3.99 10.90 -19.53
CA LEU A 88 -4.79 12.00 -20.10
C LEU A 88 -4.25 13.39 -19.71
N LEU A 89 -3.74 13.55 -18.48
CA LEU A 89 -3.13 14.79 -18.04
C LEU A 89 -1.83 15.08 -18.81
N LEU A 90 -1.01 14.06 -19.02
CA LEU A 90 0.23 14.22 -19.80
C LEU A 90 -0.05 14.59 -21.25
N ASP A 91 -1.02 13.96 -21.90
CA ASP A 91 -1.42 14.30 -23.27
C ASP A 91 -1.79 15.80 -23.40
N SER A 92 -2.43 16.38 -22.38
CA SER A 92 -2.77 17.80 -22.37
C SER A 92 -1.62 18.75 -22.00
N VAL A 93 -0.65 18.30 -21.20
CA VAL A 93 0.39 19.17 -20.58
C VAL A 93 1.76 19.03 -21.25
N ALA A 94 1.99 17.92 -21.94
CA ALA A 94 3.24 17.62 -22.62
C ALA A 94 3.16 17.95 -24.10
N ASP A 95 4.29 18.34 -24.70
CA ASP A 95 4.55 18.02 -26.09
C ASP A 95 5.40 16.76 -26.13
N VAL A 96 4.97 15.78 -26.94
CA VAL A 96 5.58 14.44 -27.04
C VAL A 96 6.84 14.43 -27.94
N GLU A 97 7.29 15.59 -28.43
CA GLU A 97 8.18 15.65 -29.60
C GLU A 97 9.57 16.28 -29.34
N SER A 98 9.91 16.64 -28.10
CA SER A 98 11.26 17.14 -27.82
C SER A 98 12.21 16.00 -27.47
N ARG A 99 13.10 15.69 -28.41
CA ARG A 99 14.33 14.94 -28.10
C ARG A 99 15.19 15.81 -27.17
N PRO A 100 15.59 15.31 -25.98
CA PRO A 100 16.46 16.05 -25.07
C PRO A 100 17.74 16.49 -25.77
N THR A 101 18.24 17.67 -25.44
CA THR A 101 19.53 18.13 -25.95
C THR A 101 20.64 17.48 -25.13
N ASP A 102 21.09 16.29 -25.57
CA ASP A 102 22.34 15.55 -25.34
C ASP A 102 22.96 15.41 -23.92
N GLU A 103 22.43 16.04 -22.85
CA GLU A 103 23.01 15.96 -21.48
C GLU A 103 21.97 15.82 -20.35
N ASP A 104 20.68 15.72 -20.67
CA ASP A 104 19.62 15.80 -19.65
C ASP A 104 19.32 14.44 -19.01
N THR A 105 19.90 14.20 -17.83
CA THR A 105 19.50 13.13 -16.91
C THR A 105 18.06 13.37 -16.41
N CYS A 106 17.20 12.34 -16.42
CA CYS A 106 15.85 12.49 -15.86
C CYS A 106 15.93 12.67 -14.34
N ALA A 107 15.55 13.83 -13.81
CA ALA A 107 15.66 14.13 -12.37
C ALA A 107 14.78 13.25 -11.45
N VAL A 108 13.87 12.44 -12.00
CA VAL A 108 13.02 11.52 -11.22
C VAL A 108 13.68 10.16 -11.04
N CYS A 109 14.22 9.56 -12.11
CA CYS A 109 14.86 8.24 -12.04
C CYS A 109 16.40 8.29 -12.00
N LEU A 110 17.00 9.47 -12.23
CA LEU A 110 18.45 9.71 -12.32
C LEU A 110 19.16 8.82 -13.35
N GLN A 111 18.44 8.39 -14.41
CA GLN A 111 18.98 7.57 -15.49
C GLN A 111 19.00 8.35 -16.80
N ASP A 112 20.04 8.10 -17.60
CA ASP A 112 20.21 8.59 -18.97
C ASP A 112 19.37 7.77 -19.96
N GLU A 113 18.95 8.42 -21.05
CA GLU A 113 17.96 8.03 -22.08
C GLU A 113 17.96 6.57 -22.54
N SER A 114 19.05 5.83 -22.37
CA SER A 114 19.28 4.52 -22.99
C SER A 114 18.31 3.40 -22.57
N ILE A 115 17.50 3.58 -21.51
CA ILE A 115 16.68 2.50 -20.93
C ILE A 115 15.18 2.83 -20.84
N ALA A 116 14.75 4.10 -20.90
CA ALA A 116 13.46 4.50 -20.32
C ALA A 116 12.51 5.32 -21.23
N GLY A 117 12.34 4.93 -22.49
CA GLY A 117 11.14 5.27 -23.27
C GLY A 117 10.98 6.74 -23.70
N ASN A 118 9.72 7.16 -23.89
CA ASN A 118 9.39 8.50 -24.41
C ASN A 118 9.68 9.60 -23.38
N TRP A 119 10.14 10.75 -23.86
CA TRP A 119 10.30 11.97 -23.06
C TRP A 119 9.11 12.90 -23.22
N VAL A 120 8.87 13.68 -22.17
CA VAL A 120 7.77 14.63 -22.07
C VAL A 120 8.32 15.95 -21.55
N LYS A 121 8.11 17.02 -22.33
CA LYS A 121 8.41 18.39 -21.93
C LYS A 121 7.19 19.09 -21.39
N LEU A 122 7.31 19.61 -20.17
CA LEU A 122 6.22 20.31 -19.49
C LEU A 122 5.96 21.69 -20.10
N LYS A 123 4.77 21.93 -20.66
CA LYS A 123 4.39 23.24 -21.25
C LYS A 123 4.46 24.41 -20.25
N SER A 124 4.32 24.17 -18.96
CA SER A 124 4.29 25.24 -17.94
C SER A 124 5.66 25.77 -17.52
N CYS A 125 6.73 24.97 -17.66
CA CYS A 125 8.07 25.33 -17.17
C CYS A 125 9.22 24.89 -18.07
N GLY A 126 8.96 24.08 -19.10
CA GLY A 126 9.95 23.61 -20.06
C GLY A 126 10.85 22.46 -19.57
N HIS A 127 10.70 21.98 -18.33
CA HIS A 127 11.48 20.84 -17.84
C HIS A 127 11.05 19.53 -18.49
N GLU A 128 12.02 18.66 -18.75
CA GLU A 128 11.88 17.41 -19.48
C GLU A 128 12.06 16.21 -18.56
N PHE A 129 11.21 15.19 -18.74
CA PHE A 129 11.21 13.97 -17.93
C PHE A 129 10.76 12.78 -18.77
N HIS A 130 11.14 11.57 -18.38
CA HIS A 130 10.50 10.38 -18.94
C HIS A 130 8.98 10.40 -18.70
N GLU A 131 8.21 10.05 -19.73
CA GLU A 131 6.75 10.00 -19.69
C GLU A 131 6.27 9.12 -18.52
N ASN A 132 6.89 7.95 -18.34
CA ASN A 132 6.56 7.03 -17.25
C ASN A 132 6.89 7.61 -15.88
N CYS A 133 8.05 8.27 -15.72
CA CYS A 133 8.42 8.91 -14.47
C CYS A 133 7.42 10.02 -14.09
N MET A 134 6.97 10.82 -15.06
CA MET A 134 5.97 11.85 -14.78
C MET A 134 4.59 11.24 -14.46
N LYS A 135 4.19 10.14 -15.12
CA LYS A 135 2.96 9.39 -14.77
C LYS A 135 2.99 8.95 -13.30
N GLU A 136 4.11 8.41 -12.85
CA GLU A 136 4.29 7.94 -11.48
C GLU A 136 4.23 9.09 -10.47
N VAL A 137 4.89 10.22 -10.75
CA VAL A 137 4.81 11.43 -9.91
C VAL A 137 3.36 11.90 -9.77
N ILE A 138 2.63 12.01 -10.87
CA ILE A 138 1.22 12.45 -10.86
C ILE A 138 0.34 11.46 -10.07
N ALA A 139 0.55 10.16 -10.27
CA ALA A 139 -0.19 9.12 -9.57
C ALA A 139 0.11 9.12 -8.06
N HIS A 140 1.38 9.34 -7.68
CA HIS A 140 1.80 9.44 -6.29
C HIS A 140 1.20 10.68 -5.60
N ASP A 141 1.21 11.85 -6.27
CA ASP A 141 0.55 13.06 -5.78
C ASP A 141 -0.96 12.86 -5.57
N GLU A 142 -1.65 12.16 -6.49
CA GLU A 142 -3.07 11.82 -6.32
C GLU A 142 -3.30 10.89 -5.11
N TYR A 143 -2.40 9.92 -4.91
CA TYR A 143 -2.46 8.99 -3.78
C TYR A 143 -2.28 9.73 -2.43
N ASP A 144 -1.24 10.56 -2.31
CA ASP A 144 -0.93 11.29 -1.08
C ASP A 144 -2.05 12.26 -0.69
N ARG A 145 -2.67 12.93 -1.68
CA ARG A 145 -3.84 13.79 -1.46
C ARG A 145 -5.02 13.02 -0.89
N ARG A 146 -5.35 11.84 -1.43
CA ARG A 146 -6.46 11.02 -0.92
C ARG A 146 -6.21 10.55 0.52
N ARG A 147 -4.95 10.32 0.89
CA ARG A 147 -4.57 9.94 2.25
C ARG A 147 -4.73 11.12 3.22
N ARG A 148 -4.36 12.33 2.80
CA ARG A 148 -4.56 13.59 3.55
C ARG A 148 -5.99 14.08 3.33
N ARG A 149 -6.98 13.43 3.98
CA ARG A 149 -8.45 13.67 3.92
C ARG A 149 -8.97 15.12 4.14
N HIS A 150 -8.13 16.15 4.11
CA HIS A 150 -8.47 17.49 4.63
C HIS A 150 -8.01 18.68 3.77
N SER A 151 -7.54 18.48 2.54
CA SER A 151 -7.27 19.61 1.66
C SER A 151 -8.31 19.66 0.55
N ASP A 152 -9.28 20.59 0.65
CA ASP A 152 -10.15 21.04 -0.45
C ASP A 152 -9.35 21.74 -1.58
N ALA A 153 -8.02 21.64 -1.55
CA ALA A 153 -7.14 22.20 -2.55
C ALA A 153 -7.32 21.46 -3.89
N PRO A 154 -7.47 22.18 -5.01
CA PRO A 154 -7.61 21.58 -6.33
C PRO A 154 -6.40 20.70 -6.64
N ALA A 155 -6.66 19.60 -7.36
CA ALA A 155 -5.65 18.61 -7.70
C ALA A 155 -4.65 19.15 -8.75
N VAL A 156 -3.71 19.98 -8.32
CA VAL A 156 -2.70 20.57 -9.21
C VAL A 156 -1.39 19.84 -9.00
N SER A 157 -1.12 18.80 -9.78
CA SER A 157 0.21 18.18 -9.79
C SER A 157 1.26 19.24 -10.17
N SER A 158 2.46 19.15 -9.62
CA SER A 158 3.52 20.18 -9.80
C SER A 158 4.80 19.59 -10.37
N CYS A 159 5.57 20.40 -11.09
CA CYS A 159 6.89 20.00 -11.60
C CYS A 159 7.83 19.60 -10.43
N PRO A 160 8.50 18.43 -10.47
CA PRO A 160 9.44 18.01 -9.43
C PRO A 160 10.62 18.97 -9.22
N LEU A 161 11.08 19.62 -10.29
CA LEU A 161 12.25 20.51 -10.27
C LEU A 161 11.92 21.90 -9.74
N CYS A 162 10.93 22.56 -10.34
CA CYS A 162 10.61 23.97 -10.05
C CYS A 162 9.31 24.18 -9.28
N ARG A 163 8.56 23.12 -8.99
CA ARG A 163 7.23 23.16 -8.35
C ARG A 163 6.19 24.00 -9.10
N SER A 164 6.44 24.35 -10.36
CA SER A 164 5.45 25.01 -11.21
C SER A 164 4.22 24.12 -11.38
N PRO A 165 2.99 24.64 -11.23
CA PRO A 165 1.77 23.85 -11.42
C PRO A 165 1.67 23.33 -12.85
N LEU A 166 1.25 22.07 -13.01
CA LEU A 166 1.09 21.41 -14.31
C LEU A 166 -0.18 21.85 -15.03
N MET A 167 -1.19 22.34 -14.30
CA MET A 167 -2.44 22.85 -14.86
C MET A 167 -2.88 24.15 -14.18
N LYS A 168 -3.43 25.07 -14.98
CA LYS A 168 -4.36 26.08 -14.47
C LYS A 168 -5.67 25.35 -14.13
N SER A 169 -6.06 25.36 -12.86
CA SER A 169 -7.33 24.78 -12.40
C SER A 169 -8.50 25.31 -13.25
N PRO A 170 -9.34 24.46 -13.86
CA PRO A 170 -10.46 24.91 -14.69
C PRO A 170 -11.60 25.57 -13.89
N GLY A 171 -11.44 25.80 -12.58
CA GLY A 171 -12.42 26.47 -11.72
C GLY A 171 -11.96 27.81 -11.12
N GLY A 172 -10.78 28.31 -11.50
CA GLY A 172 -10.31 29.62 -11.05
C GLY A 172 -10.96 30.74 -11.85
N THR A 173 -11.98 31.39 -11.32
CA THR A 173 -12.53 32.62 -11.91
C THR A 173 -11.40 33.65 -12.07
N ASP A 174 -11.34 34.24 -13.27
CA ASP A 174 -10.27 35.02 -13.90
C ASP A 174 -9.88 36.36 -13.20
N LYS A 175 -10.05 36.47 -11.87
CA LYS A 175 -9.80 37.72 -11.14
C LYS A 175 -8.40 37.84 -10.55
N ASP A 176 -7.66 36.74 -10.45
CA ASP A 176 -6.32 36.74 -9.89
C ASP A 176 -5.29 36.50 -11.00
N ASN A 177 -5.07 37.52 -11.82
CA ASN A 177 -3.93 37.62 -12.72
C ASN A 177 -2.65 37.84 -11.90
N VAL A 178 -2.31 36.88 -11.05
CA VAL A 178 -1.01 36.80 -10.40
C VAL A 178 -0.04 36.38 -11.49
N LYS A 179 0.69 37.38 -12.03
CA LYS A 179 1.95 37.17 -12.73
C LYS A 179 2.84 36.32 -11.82
N TYR A 180 2.82 35.02 -11.99
CA TYR A 180 3.97 34.18 -11.66
C TYR A 180 5.02 34.45 -12.74
N SER A 181 5.61 35.64 -12.69
CA SER A 181 6.93 35.83 -13.24
C SER A 181 7.83 34.96 -12.38
N CYS A 182 8.25 33.82 -12.93
CA CYS A 182 9.50 33.19 -12.51
C CYS A 182 10.62 34.18 -12.84
N SER A 183 10.72 35.25 -12.05
CA SER A 183 11.92 36.04 -11.96
C SER A 183 12.94 35.12 -11.33
N SER A 184 13.95 34.79 -12.13
CA SER A 184 15.20 34.13 -11.78
C SER A 184 15.44 34.16 -10.28
N ALA A 185 15.11 33.05 -9.60
CA ALA A 185 15.55 32.85 -8.24
C ALA A 185 17.07 33.00 -8.28
N ALA A 186 17.56 34.04 -7.61
CA ALA A 186 18.96 34.24 -7.38
C ALA A 186 19.55 32.90 -6.97
N ILE A 187 20.56 32.46 -7.70
CA ILE A 187 21.42 31.35 -7.35
C ILE A 187 21.92 31.66 -5.94
N VAL A 188 21.26 31.09 -4.93
CA VAL A 188 21.83 31.05 -3.60
C VAL A 188 23.06 30.17 -3.76
N PRO A 189 24.29 30.69 -3.57
CA PRO A 189 25.46 29.84 -3.66
C PRO A 189 25.28 28.73 -2.64
N VAL A 190 25.15 27.50 -3.15
CA VAL A 190 25.18 26.29 -2.34
C VAL A 190 26.53 26.29 -1.65
N GLN A 191 26.54 26.63 -0.37
CA GLN A 191 27.71 26.47 0.48
C GLN A 191 28.12 24.99 0.40
N PRO A 192 29.39 24.69 0.06
CA PRO A 192 29.86 23.32 0.04
C PRO A 192 29.68 22.72 1.44
N TYR A 193 28.83 21.70 1.53
CA TYR A 193 28.70 20.89 2.73
C TYR A 193 30.07 20.23 2.96
N ASN A 194 30.74 20.68 4.03
CA ASN A 194 32.02 20.14 4.44
C ASN A 194 31.74 18.76 5.07
N SER A 195 31.91 17.71 4.29
CA SER A 195 31.90 16.32 4.72
C SER A 195 33.13 16.03 5.57
N THR A 196 33.05 16.27 6.87
CA THR A 196 34.04 15.74 7.82
C THR A 196 33.38 15.38 9.14
N SER A 197 32.71 14.24 9.16
CA SER A 197 32.48 13.49 10.40
C SER A 197 32.35 12.01 10.08
N SER A 198 33.49 11.34 10.00
CA SER A 198 33.61 9.88 10.10
C SER A 198 33.12 9.45 11.48
N ALA A 199 31.82 9.18 11.60
CA ALA A 199 31.28 8.46 12.74
C ALA A 199 31.49 6.96 12.50
N THR A 200 32.61 6.45 13.01
CA THR A 200 32.87 5.01 13.14
C THR A 200 31.77 4.40 14.02
N ILE A 201 30.86 3.64 13.40
CA ILE A 201 29.87 2.86 14.13
C ILE A 201 30.58 1.60 14.64
N PRO A 202 30.68 1.36 15.96
CA PRO A 202 31.20 0.10 16.46
C PRO A 202 30.23 -1.04 16.14
N ILE A 203 30.70 -2.02 15.38
CA ILE A 203 30.00 -3.26 15.12
C ILE A 203 30.03 -4.10 16.40
N PRO A 204 28.88 -4.51 16.97
CA PRO A 204 28.88 -5.43 18.11
C PRO A 204 29.31 -6.83 17.69
N ALA A 205 30.41 -7.31 18.26
CA ALA A 205 31.04 -8.61 18.03
C ALA A 205 30.26 -9.78 18.67
N ALA A 206 29.01 -10.03 18.25
CA ALA A 206 28.15 -11.03 18.89
C ALA A 206 27.58 -12.13 17.97
N ALA A 207 28.08 -12.30 16.73
CA ALA A 207 27.49 -13.29 15.80
C ALA A 207 28.50 -14.19 15.07
N ALA A 208 29.65 -14.50 15.68
CA ALA A 208 30.70 -15.30 15.05
C ALA A 208 30.82 -16.76 15.56
N ALA A 209 29.79 -17.31 16.21
CA ALA A 209 29.89 -18.64 16.82
C ALA A 209 28.70 -19.55 16.53
N LEU A 210 28.38 -19.85 15.26
CA LEU A 210 27.47 -20.96 14.93
C LEU A 210 27.74 -21.65 13.58
N TYR A 211 28.97 -21.63 13.05
CA TYR A 211 29.32 -22.46 11.89
C TYR A 211 30.68 -23.12 12.07
N LEU A 212 30.71 -24.16 12.91
CA LEU A 212 31.68 -25.27 12.85
C LEU A 212 31.08 -26.41 13.66
N ASN A 213 30.24 -27.22 13.01
CA ASN A 213 29.93 -28.62 13.32
C ASN A 213 28.74 -29.07 12.46
N VAL A 214 28.98 -29.39 11.19
CA VAL A 214 28.49 -30.58 10.44
C VAL A 214 29.40 -30.76 9.24
#